data_AF-A0A7V2QID1-F1
#
_entry.id   AF-A0A7V2QID1-F1
#
_cell.length_a   1.000
_cell.length_b   1.000
_cell.length_c   1.000
_cell.angle_alpha   90.00
_cell.angle_beta   90.00
_cell.angle_gamma   90.00
#
_symmetry.space_group_name_H-M   'P 1'
#
loop_
_entity.id
_entity.type
_entity.pdbx_description
1 polymer ?
#
loop_
_entity_poly.entity_id
_entity_poly.type
_entity_poly.pdbx_seq_one_letter_code
_entity_poly.pdbx_strand_id
1 'polypeptide(L)'
;MRFPGAGSQGFVTGAAAEEARPLTEGPLVGVVGPCGAGKSTLVGALRRRGIRAREVAQEHSYVPAMWQRITRPDVLVYLEVSREEAERRLQRTLPAEWWEEILQRLSHARSHADLIVATDGRTPEKVLEEVLSFLMENHRDTEGTEVS
;
A
#
# COMPACT_ATOMS: atom_id res chain seq x y z
N MET A 1 32.06 36.11 -50.57
CA MET A 1 31.87 35.46 -49.25
C MET A 1 30.43 34.98 -49.18
N ARG A 2 30.21 33.66 -49.21
CA ARG A 2 28.90 33.02 -49.25
C ARG A 2 28.90 31.95 -48.15
N PHE A 3 28.11 32.16 -47.11
CA PHE A 3 27.60 31.09 -46.25
C PHE A 3 26.08 31.30 -46.20
N PRO A 4 25.29 30.28 -46.57
CA PRO A 4 24.55 29.63 -45.49
C PRO A 4 24.34 28.12 -45.72
N GLY A 5 24.04 27.41 -44.63
CA GLY A 5 23.50 26.06 -44.70
C GLY A 5 23.85 25.13 -43.54
N ALA A 6 23.79 25.60 -42.29
CA ALA A 6 23.71 24.68 -41.15
C ALA A 6 22.26 24.20 -41.05
N GLY A 7 21.97 23.04 -41.62
CA GLY A 7 20.74 22.30 -41.39
C GLY A 7 20.80 21.65 -40.01
N SER A 8 19.96 22.12 -39.09
CA SER A 8 19.67 21.42 -37.85
C SER A 8 18.26 21.79 -37.44
N GLN A 9 17.34 20.83 -37.49
CA GLN A 9 16.10 20.61 -36.72
C GLN A 9 15.43 19.39 -37.38
N GLY A 10 15.04 18.29 -36.76
CA GLY A 10 15.04 17.80 -35.38
C GLY A 10 14.30 16.47 -35.49
N PHE A 11 14.96 15.35 -35.18
CA PHE A 11 14.31 14.04 -35.16
C PHE A 11 13.91 13.70 -33.73
N VAL A 12 12.61 13.46 -33.59
CA VAL A 12 11.86 12.57 -32.67
C VAL A 12 12.74 11.62 -31.84
N THR A 13 12.48 11.33 -30.57
CA THR A 13 11.19 10.96 -29.98
C THR A 13 11.25 11.29 -28.49
N GLY A 14 10.28 12.06 -28.01
CA GLY A 14 10.09 12.25 -26.58
C GLY A 14 9.88 10.88 -25.92
N ALA A 15 10.71 10.57 -24.93
CA ALA A 15 10.33 9.61 -23.91
C ALA A 15 9.04 10.16 -23.30
N ALA A 16 7.91 9.62 -23.74
CA ALA A 16 6.64 9.86 -23.09
C ALA A 16 6.86 9.49 -21.63
N ALA A 17 6.82 10.51 -20.77
CA ALA A 17 6.57 10.32 -19.36
C ALA A 17 5.36 9.39 -19.30
N GLU A 18 5.59 8.19 -18.78
CA GLU A 18 4.59 7.16 -18.50
C GLU A 18 3.35 7.87 -17.94
N GLU A 19 2.37 8.10 -18.81
CA GLU A 19 1.22 8.95 -18.51
C GLU A 19 0.58 8.35 -17.29
N ALA A 20 0.53 9.13 -16.20
CA ALA A 20 0.03 8.68 -14.93
C ALA A 20 -1.40 8.14 -15.11
N ARG A 21 -1.51 6.81 -15.24
CA ARG A 21 -2.77 6.10 -15.38
C ARG A 21 -3.65 6.57 -14.23
N PRO A 22 -4.87 7.07 -14.49
CA PRO A 22 -5.72 7.55 -13.43
C PRO A 22 -5.87 6.42 -12.40
N LEU A 23 -5.81 6.77 -11.11
CA LEU A 23 -5.99 5.86 -9.96
C LEU A 23 -7.43 5.28 -9.92
N THR A 24 -8.11 5.15 -11.05
CA THR A 24 -9.45 4.60 -11.20
C THR A 24 -9.40 3.18 -11.75
N GLU A 25 -8.31 2.76 -12.39
CA GLU A 25 -8.13 1.42 -12.92
C GLU A 25 -7.27 0.55 -11.98
N GLY A 26 -7.69 -0.70 -11.73
CA GLY A 26 -7.00 -1.66 -10.85
C GLY A 26 -7.65 -1.85 -9.46
N PRO A 27 -7.24 -2.87 -8.70
CA PRO A 27 -7.82 -3.21 -7.40
C PRO A 27 -7.53 -2.13 -6.34
N LEU A 28 -8.51 -1.87 -5.48
CA LEU A 28 -8.35 -1.03 -4.29
C LEU A 28 -7.67 -1.82 -3.17
N VAL A 29 -6.45 -1.41 -2.82
CA VAL A 29 -5.69 -1.92 -1.69
C VAL A 29 -6.09 -1.19 -0.40
N GLY A 30 -6.67 -1.89 0.55
CA GLY A 30 -6.91 -1.42 1.91
C GLY A 30 -5.74 -1.80 2.81
N VAL A 31 -5.12 -0.82 3.48
CA VAL A 31 -4.01 -1.04 4.41
C VAL A 31 -4.49 -0.81 5.85
N VAL A 32 -4.41 -1.85 6.68
CA VAL A 32 -4.91 -1.88 8.06
C VAL A 32 -3.81 -2.34 9.03
N GLY A 33 -3.91 -2.01 10.32
CA GLY A 33 -2.92 -2.38 11.33
C GLY A 33 -2.80 -1.34 12.44
N PRO A 34 -2.01 -1.57 13.51
CA PRO A 34 -1.88 -0.62 14.62
C PRO A 34 -1.27 0.73 14.21
N CYS A 35 -1.47 1.77 15.04
CA CYS A 35 -0.70 3.01 14.90
C CYS A 35 0.80 2.69 15.05
N GLY A 36 1.65 3.31 14.21
CA GLY A 36 3.09 3.01 14.18
C GLY A 36 3.49 1.87 13.21
N ALA A 37 2.53 1.12 12.66
CA ALA A 37 2.81 0.06 11.69
C ALA A 37 3.26 0.58 10.31
N GLY A 38 3.15 1.87 10.01
CA GLY A 38 3.61 2.46 8.75
C GLY A 38 2.57 2.52 7.62
N LYS A 39 1.27 2.46 7.95
CA LYS A 39 0.16 2.47 6.98
C LYS A 39 0.21 3.67 6.02
N SER A 40 0.30 4.89 6.55
CA SER A 40 0.34 6.12 5.74
C SER A 40 1.55 6.16 4.81
N THR A 41 2.71 5.67 5.28
CA THR A 41 3.94 5.54 4.48
C THR A 41 3.75 4.58 3.30
N LEU A 42 3.21 3.38 3.56
CA LEU A 42 2.94 2.39 2.52
C LEU A 42 1.90 2.90 1.52
N VAL A 43 0.78 3.44 1.99
CA VAL A 43 -0.28 4.01 1.14
C VAL A 43 0.25 5.13 0.25
N GLY A 44 1.06 6.03 0.81
CA GLY A 44 1.71 7.08 0.01
C GLY A 44 2.65 6.52 -1.06
N ALA A 45 3.41 5.48 -0.74
CA ALA A 45 4.34 4.85 -1.67
C ALA A 45 3.65 4.07 -2.80
N LEU A 46 2.52 3.40 -2.50
CA LEU A 46 1.65 2.74 -3.48
C LEU A 46 1.00 3.76 -4.42
N ARG A 47 0.44 4.85 -3.87
CA ARG A 47 -0.19 5.92 -4.67
C ARG A 47 0.79 6.60 -5.62
N ARG A 48 2.04 6.82 -5.20
CA ARG A 48 3.10 7.36 -6.08
C ARG A 48 3.41 6.46 -7.28
N ARG A 49 3.01 5.18 -7.25
CA ARG A 49 3.18 4.20 -8.33
C ARG A 49 1.89 3.95 -9.13
N GLY A 50 0.88 4.80 -8.97
CA GLY A 50 -0.39 4.61 -9.67
C GLY A 50 -1.33 3.58 -9.03
N ILE A 51 -0.99 3.01 -7.88
CA ILE A 51 -1.81 1.99 -7.21
C ILE A 51 -2.87 2.65 -6.34
N ARG A 52 -4.11 2.16 -6.46
CA ARG A 52 -5.24 2.55 -5.61
C ARG A 52 -5.05 2.01 -4.21
N ALA A 53 -4.65 2.87 -3.27
CA ALA A 53 -4.47 2.48 -1.87
C ALA A 53 -5.22 3.40 -0.90
N ARG A 54 -5.77 2.84 0.17
CA ARG A 54 -6.41 3.56 1.28
C ARG A 54 -5.97 3.01 2.63
N GLU A 55 -5.68 3.93 3.55
CA GLU A 55 -5.52 3.58 4.95
C GLU A 55 -6.88 3.27 5.57
N VAL A 56 -6.94 2.23 6.39
CA VAL A 56 -8.13 1.81 7.11
C VAL A 56 -7.87 1.95 8.59
N ALA A 57 -8.54 2.93 9.21
CA ALA A 57 -8.46 3.24 10.64
C ALA A 57 -9.29 2.26 11.51
N GLN A 58 -9.19 0.95 11.25
CA GLN A 58 -9.95 -0.09 11.96
C GLN A 58 -9.63 -0.11 13.46
N GLU A 59 -8.39 0.23 13.84
CA GLU A 59 -7.95 0.31 15.24
C GLU A 59 -8.74 1.34 16.07
N HIS A 60 -9.40 2.28 15.40
CA HIS A 60 -10.23 3.32 16.02
C HIS A 60 -11.73 3.00 16.00
N SER A 61 -12.12 1.79 15.58
CA SER A 61 -13.52 1.37 15.48
C SER A 61 -13.81 0.11 16.29
N TYR A 62 -14.96 0.11 16.98
CA TYR A 62 -15.50 -1.08 17.65
C TYR A 62 -16.30 -1.99 16.71
N VAL A 63 -16.60 -1.55 15.48
CA VAL A 63 -17.28 -2.37 14.48
C VAL A 63 -16.24 -3.27 13.81
N PRO A 64 -16.25 -4.61 14.02
CA PRO A 64 -15.15 -5.47 13.57
C PRO A 64 -14.96 -5.49 12.04
N ALA A 65 -16.06 -5.38 11.29
CA ALA A 65 -16.07 -5.37 9.84
C ALA A 65 -16.15 -3.94 9.25
N MET A 66 -15.69 -2.91 9.97
CA MET A 66 -15.71 -1.53 9.46
C MET A 66 -14.91 -1.40 8.16
N TRP A 67 -13.73 -2.03 8.10
CA TRP A 67 -12.91 -2.10 6.90
C TRP A 67 -13.68 -2.59 5.67
N GLN A 68 -14.49 -3.63 5.86
CA GLN A 68 -15.27 -4.27 4.80
C GLN A 68 -16.50 -3.44 4.41
N ARG A 69 -17.07 -2.66 5.34
CA ARG A 69 -18.30 -1.90 5.08
C ARG A 69 -18.04 -0.51 4.51
N ILE A 70 -16.96 0.15 4.94
CA ILE A 70 -16.66 1.54 4.58
C ILE A 70 -15.63 1.59 3.45
N THR A 71 -14.51 0.89 3.58
CA THR A 71 -13.44 0.94 2.57
C THR A 71 -13.72 -0.01 1.40
N ARG A 72 -14.27 -1.20 1.69
CA ARG A 72 -14.55 -2.25 0.69
C ARG A 72 -13.34 -2.50 -0.25
N PRO A 73 -12.17 -2.84 0.31
CA PRO A 73 -10.99 -3.09 -0.53
C PRO A 73 -11.17 -4.38 -1.33
N ASP A 74 -10.55 -4.41 -2.52
CA ASP A 74 -10.39 -5.63 -3.31
C ASP A 74 -9.24 -6.48 -2.77
N VAL A 75 -8.25 -5.84 -2.13
CA VAL A 75 -7.12 -6.49 -1.46
C VAL A 75 -6.90 -5.84 -0.08
N LEU A 76 -6.89 -6.61 0.99
CA LEU A 76 -6.64 -6.18 2.36
C LEU A 76 -5.23 -6.57 2.81
N VAL A 77 -4.37 -5.58 3.01
CA VAL A 77 -3.02 -5.74 3.57
C VAL A 77 -3.02 -5.35 5.04
N TYR A 78 -2.62 -6.26 5.90
CA TYR A 78 -2.44 -6.03 7.33
C TYR A 78 -0.97 -5.78 7.66
N LEU A 79 -0.64 -4.63 8.26
CA LEU A 79 0.69 -4.34 8.78
C LEU A 79 0.76 -4.71 10.26
N GLU A 80 1.67 -5.63 10.56
CA GLU A 80 1.99 -6.08 11.90
C GLU A 80 3.23 -5.33 12.43
N VAL A 81 3.17 -4.96 13.70
CA VAL A 81 4.26 -4.27 14.40
C VAL A 81 4.23 -4.69 15.86
N SER A 82 5.39 -4.88 16.49
CA SER A 82 5.45 -5.05 17.95
C SER A 82 5.06 -3.76 18.67
N ARG A 83 4.62 -3.89 19.92
CA ARG A 83 4.31 -2.72 20.75
C ARG A 83 5.57 -1.88 20.95
N GLU A 84 6.70 -2.53 21.21
CA GLU A 84 7.99 -1.89 21.47
C GLU A 84 8.45 -1.05 20.26
N GLU A 85 8.31 -1.58 19.05
CA GLU A 85 8.63 -0.85 17.82
C GLU A 85 7.62 0.28 17.55
N ALA A 86 6.33 0.05 17.82
CA ALA A 86 5.31 1.08 17.71
C ALA A 86 5.56 2.25 18.68
N GLU A 87 5.91 1.96 19.94
CA GLU A 87 6.31 2.96 20.95
C GLU A 87 7.52 3.76 20.49
N ARG A 88 8.56 3.08 19.98
CA ARG A 88 9.77 3.71 19.44
C ARG A 88 9.44 4.69 18.31
N ARG A 89 8.59 4.30 17.36
CA ARG A 89 8.19 5.13 16.21
C ARG A 89 7.29 6.30 16.62
N LEU A 90 6.37 6.08 17.55
CA LEU A 90 5.42 7.09 18.01
C LEU A 90 5.99 8.01 19.10
N GLN A 91 7.17 7.70 19.63
CA GLN A 91 7.83 8.43 20.73
C GLN A 91 6.93 8.55 21.97
N ARG A 92 6.19 7.48 22.29
CA ARG A 92 5.30 7.43 23.44
C ARG A 92 5.14 6.01 23.94
N THR A 93 4.86 5.85 25.24
CA THR A 93 4.47 4.56 25.83
C THR A 93 3.03 4.22 25.48
N LEU A 94 2.79 2.94 25.19
CA LEU A 94 1.49 2.37 24.90
C LEU A 94 1.14 1.37 26.03
N PRO A 95 0.17 1.69 26.91
CA PRO A 95 -0.24 0.78 27.97
C PRO A 95 -0.61 -0.60 27.42
N ALA A 96 -0.25 -1.67 28.13
CA ALA A 96 -0.46 -3.06 27.67
C ALA A 96 -1.94 -3.35 27.38
N GLU A 97 -2.82 -3.00 28.32
CA GLU A 97 -4.28 -3.11 28.18
C GLU A 97 -4.82 -2.38 26.96
N TRP A 98 -4.35 -1.15 26.72
CA TRP A 98 -4.74 -0.36 25.56
C TRP A 98 -4.26 -1.00 24.26
N TRP A 99 -3.05 -1.55 24.25
CA TRP A 99 -2.50 -2.25 23.09
C TRP A 99 -3.30 -3.52 22.77
N GLU A 100 -3.66 -4.30 23.78
CA GLU A 100 -4.51 -5.49 23.65
C GLU A 100 -5.88 -5.14 23.06
N GLU A 101 -6.51 -4.04 23.51
CA GLU A 101 -7.77 -3.57 22.92
C GLU A 101 -7.61 -3.23 21.42
N ILE A 102 -6.51 -2.59 21.04
CA ILE A 102 -6.22 -2.27 19.64
C ILE A 102 -6.10 -3.55 18.81
N LEU A 103 -5.36 -4.55 19.32
CA LEU A 103 -5.23 -5.86 18.67
C LEU A 103 -6.58 -6.57 18.55
N GLN A 104 -7.43 -6.49 19.58
CA GLN A 104 -8.76 -7.08 19.56
C GLN A 104 -9.65 -6.43 18.48
N ARG A 105 -9.64 -5.11 18.35
CA ARG A 105 -10.38 -4.38 17.30
C ARG A 105 -9.89 -4.73 15.89
N LEU A 106 -8.60 -5.02 15.78
CA LEU A 106 -7.93 -5.39 14.53
C LEU A 106 -8.09 -6.87 14.16
N SER A 107 -8.46 -7.73 15.11
CA SER A 107 -8.53 -9.20 14.94
C SER A 107 -9.31 -9.62 13.69
N HIS A 108 -10.49 -9.03 13.47
CA HIS A 108 -11.36 -9.34 12.34
C HIS A 108 -10.77 -8.87 11.00
N ALA A 109 -9.98 -7.80 10.97
CA ALA A 109 -9.28 -7.39 9.76
C ALA A 109 -8.06 -8.29 9.50
N ARG A 110 -7.32 -8.65 10.56
CA ARG A 110 -6.16 -9.55 10.47
C ARG A 110 -6.56 -10.95 9.96
N SER A 111 -7.67 -11.51 10.43
CA SER A 111 -8.15 -12.83 10.02
C SER A 111 -8.64 -12.89 8.57
N HIS A 112 -8.93 -11.73 7.96
CA HIS A 112 -9.40 -11.61 6.58
C HIS A 112 -8.38 -10.90 5.68
N ALA A 113 -7.16 -10.70 6.15
CA ALA A 113 -6.13 -10.06 5.35
C ALA A 113 -5.65 -11.04 4.27
N ASP A 114 -5.55 -10.55 3.04
CA ASP A 114 -4.96 -11.31 1.94
C ASP A 114 -3.44 -11.38 2.08
N LEU A 115 -2.83 -10.39 2.73
CA LEU A 115 -1.41 -10.35 3.08
C LEU A 115 -1.19 -9.76 4.47
N ILE A 116 -0.36 -10.41 5.28
CA ILE A 116 0.12 -9.90 6.57
C ILE A 116 1.62 -9.61 6.44
N VAL A 117 2.04 -8.38 6.72
CA VAL A 117 3.44 -7.94 6.62
C VAL A 117 3.95 -7.47 7.98
N ALA A 118 4.95 -8.17 8.52
CA ALA A 118 5.68 -7.70 9.69
C ALA A 118 6.59 -6.52 9.32
N THR A 119 6.53 -5.45 10.12
CA THR A 119 7.26 -4.19 9.84
C THR A 119 8.42 -3.93 10.79
N ASP A 120 8.61 -4.76 11.81
CA ASP A 120 9.68 -4.62 12.81
C ASP A 120 11.06 -4.72 12.18
N GLY A 121 11.91 -3.72 12.43
CA GLY A 121 13.27 -3.67 11.88
C GLY A 121 13.36 -3.56 10.36
N ARG A 122 12.24 -3.40 9.65
CA ARG A 122 12.20 -3.29 8.18
C ARG A 122 12.09 -1.85 7.75
N THR A 123 12.75 -1.54 6.64
CA THR A 123 12.60 -0.22 6.01
C THR A 123 11.27 -0.15 5.26
N PRO A 124 10.71 1.07 5.05
CA PRO A 124 9.52 1.25 4.25
C PRO A 124 9.61 0.65 2.85
N GLU A 125 10.81 0.67 2.25
CA GLU A 125 11.08 0.12 0.92
C GLU A 125 10.91 -1.40 0.90
N LYS A 126 11.39 -2.10 1.93
CA LYS A 126 11.25 -3.57 2.02
C LYS A 126 9.80 -3.99 2.23
N VAL A 127 9.05 -3.25 3.04
CA VAL A 127 7.60 -3.47 3.22
C VAL A 127 6.87 -3.24 1.90
N LEU A 128 7.22 -2.18 1.16
CA LEU A 128 6.62 -1.88 -0.13
C LEU A 128 6.94 -2.95 -1.18
N GLU A 129 8.20 -3.38 -1.28
CA GLU A 129 8.63 -4.43 -2.22
C GLU A 129 7.81 -5.70 -2.03
N GLU A 130 7.61 -6.14 -0.80
CA GLU A 130 6.81 -7.33 -0.49
C GLU A 130 5.36 -7.19 -0.92
N VAL A 131 4.73 -6.05 -0.64
CA VAL A 131 3.35 -5.77 -1.06
C VAL A 131 3.25 -5.74 -2.59
N LEU A 132 4.22 -5.14 -3.28
CA LEU A 132 4.24 -5.11 -4.74
C LEU A 132 4.41 -6.51 -5.34
N SER A 133 5.31 -7.32 -4.79
CA SER A 133 5.48 -8.72 -5.20
C SER A 133 4.18 -9.50 -5.10
N PHE A 134 3.48 -9.39 -3.96
CA PHE A 134 2.18 -10.02 -3.75
C PHE A 134 1.13 -9.54 -4.76
N LEU A 135 1.03 -8.24 -5.01
CA LEU A 135 0.05 -7.71 -5.98
C LEU A 135 0.34 -8.22 -7.40
N MET A 136 1.61 -8.28 -7.81
CA MET A 136 2.00 -8.78 -9.13
C MET A 136 1.69 -10.27 -9.32
N GLU A 137 1.85 -11.09 -8.28
CA GLU A 137 1.52 -12.53 -8.31
C GLU A 137 0.01 -12.74 -8.51
N ASN A 138 -0.82 -12.05 -7.73
CA ASN A 138 -2.29 -12.17 -7.85
C ASN A 138 -2.85 -11.68 -9.19
N HIS A 139 -2.18 -10.71 -9.83
CA HIS A 139 -2.57 -10.27 -11.18
C HIS A 139 -2.39 -11.37 -12.23
N ARG A 140 -1.33 -12.19 -12.11
CA ARG A 140 -1.04 -13.28 -13.07
C ARG A 140 -2.07 -14.41 -12.99
N ASP A 141 -2.58 -14.70 -11.81
CA ASP A 141 -3.55 -15.78 -11.61
C ASP A 141 -4.93 -15.42 -12.20
N THR A 142 -5.25 -14.12 -12.27
CA THR A 142 -6.52 -13.65 -12.83
C THR A 142 -6.55 -13.69 -14.36
N GLU A 143 -5.41 -13.43 -15.01
CA GLU A 143 -5.29 -13.48 -16.49
C GLU A 143 -5.24 -14.91 -17.05
N GLY A 144 -4.95 -15.92 -16.21
CA GLY A 144 -4.85 -17.33 -16.62
C GLY A 144 -6.17 -18.10 -16.73
N THR A 145 -7.32 -17.49 -16.41
CA THR A 145 -8.62 -18.21 -16.31
C THR A 145 -9.55 -17.99 -17.52
N GLU A 146 -9.20 -17.15 -18.51
CA GLU A 146 -9.98 -17.00 -19.75
C GLU A 146 -9.49 -17.91 -20.89
N VAL A 147 -9.53 -19.24 -20.72
CA VAL A 147 -9.68 -20.16 -21.88
C VAL A 147 -10.33 -21.47 -21.42
N SER A 148 -11.64 -21.64 -21.66
CA SER A 148 -12.31 -22.89 -22.05
C SER A 148 -13.79 -22.65 -22.33
#